data_AF-A0A5C7SU86-F1
#
_entry.id   AF-A0A5C7SU86-F1
#
_cell.length_a   1.000
_cell.length_b   1.000
_cell.length_c   1.000
_cell.angle_alpha   90.00
_cell.angle_beta   90.00
_cell.angle_gamma   90.00
#
_symmetry.space_group_name_H-M   'P 1'
#
loop_
_entity.id
_entity.type
_entity.pdbx_description
1 polymer ?
#
loop_
_entity_poly.entity_id
_entity_poly.type
_entity_poly.pdbx_seq_one_letter_code
_entity_poly.pdbx_strand_id
1 'polypeptide(L)'
;MVELFVILVVVGAVGLFAWFVWWVNWRIYWRFPTFEKYKLLHPNLVKNGQCSCHNCGGRRLHLKHIDLDRHRHICVGCGTVLYRS
;
A
#
# COMPACT_ATOMS: atom_id res chain seq x y z
N MET A 1 44.63 -0.05 -0.65
CA MET A 1 43.86 0.27 0.59
C MET A 1 42.71 1.24 0.30
N VAL A 2 42.96 2.37 -0.37
CA VAL A 2 41.91 3.37 -0.68
C VAL A 2 40.78 2.80 -1.55
N GLU A 3 41.09 2.00 -2.58
CA GLU A 3 40.09 1.42 -3.48
C GLU A 3 39.11 0.49 -2.76
N LEU A 4 39.61 -0.38 -1.87
CA LEU A 4 38.79 -1.26 -1.03
C LEU A 4 37.87 -0.47 -0.10
N PHE A 5 38.37 0.63 0.47
CA PHE A 5 37.56 1.52 1.31
C PHE A 5 36.42 2.17 0.52
N VAL A 6 36.71 2.69 -0.68
CA VAL A 6 35.69 3.29 -1.56
C VAL A 6 34.63 2.26 -1.94
N ILE A 7 35.02 1.03 -2.29
CA ILE A 7 34.07 -0.04 -2.63
C ILE A 7 33.15 -0.36 -1.44
N LEU A 8 33.71 -0.52 -0.23
CA LEU A 8 32.91 -0.80 0.96
C LEU A 8 31.90 0.32 1.26
N VAL A 9 32.31 1.59 1.12
CA VAL A 9 31.44 2.75 1.31
C VAL A 9 30.30 2.75 0.28
N VAL A 10 30.60 2.52 -0.99
CA VAL A 10 29.59 2.52 -2.06
C VAL A 10 28.60 1.37 -1.87
N VAL A 11 29.08 0.15 -1.61
CA VAL A 11 28.22 -1.01 -1.37
C VAL A 11 27.35 -0.80 -0.13
N GLY A 12 27.93 -0.28 0.95
CA GLY A 12 27.18 0.06 2.17
C GLY A 12 26.09 1.10 1.93
N ALA A 13 26.42 2.17 1.19
CA ALA A 13 25.46 3.22 0.85
C ALA A 13 24.29 2.69 0.01
N VAL A 14 24.58 1.88 -1.02
CA VAL A 14 23.55 1.25 -1.87
C VAL A 14 22.67 0.32 -1.05
N GLY A 15 23.26 -0.51 -0.18
CA GLY A 15 22.52 -1.43 0.69
C GLY A 15 21.59 -0.69 1.66
N LEU A 16 22.08 0.38 2.30
CA LEU A 16 21.27 1.22 3.19
C LEU A 16 20.14 1.91 2.44
N PHE A 17 20.40 2.42 1.24
CA PHE A 17 19.38 3.05 0.40
C PHE A 17 18.28 2.06 0.01
N ALA A 18 18.65 0.87 -0.47
CA ALA A 18 17.69 -0.18 -0.82
C ALA A 18 16.83 -0.60 0.38
N TRP A 19 17.46 -0.79 1.55
CA TRP A 19 16.76 -1.12 2.79
C TRP A 19 15.77 -0.01 3.20
N PHE A 20 16.18 1.25 3.10
CA PHE A 20 15.33 2.40 3.43
C PHE A 20 14.12 2.48 2.50
N VAL A 21 14.31 2.34 1.18
CA VAL A 21 13.22 2.34 0.19
C VAL A 21 12.23 1.20 0.49
N TRP A 22 12.75 0.00 0.75
CA TRP A 22 11.93 -1.16 1.11
C TRP A 22 11.12 -0.92 2.38
N TRP A 23 11.75 -0.37 3.42
CA TRP A 23 11.11 -0.03 4.70
C TRP A 23 9.97 0.98 4.55
N VAL A 24 10.20 2.06 3.79
CA VAL A 24 9.17 3.09 3.54
C VAL A 24 7.99 2.51 2.77
N ASN A 25 8.26 1.76 1.69
CA ASN A 25 7.20 1.14 0.88
C ASN A 25 6.39 0.14 1.71
N TRP A 26 7.07 -0.65 2.55
CA TRP A 26 6.42 -1.56 3.48
C TRP A 26 5.48 -0.81 4.44
N ARG A 27 5.95 0.25 5.10
CA ARG A 27 5.09 1.05 6.00
C ARG A 27 3.87 1.65 5.31
N ILE A 28 4.02 2.17 4.10
CA ILE A 28 2.89 2.74 3.34
C ILE A 28 1.86 1.65 3.00
N TYR A 29 2.31 0.44 2.63
CA TYR A 29 1.41 -0.67 2.36
C TYR A 29 0.60 -1.06 3.60
N TRP A 30 1.25 -1.19 4.75
CA TRP A 30 0.60 -1.60 6.01
C TRP A 30 -0.29 -0.52 6.64
N ARG A 31 -0.19 0.74 6.19
CA ARG A 31 -1.07 1.83 6.63
C ARG A 31 -2.53 1.61 6.23
N PHE A 32 -2.78 0.90 5.12
CA PHE A 32 -4.14 0.66 4.66
C PHE A 32 -4.74 -0.59 5.33
N PRO A 33 -6.00 -0.53 5.78
CA PRO A 33 -6.67 -1.68 6.39
C PRO A 33 -6.84 -2.81 5.37
N THR A 34 -6.91 -4.04 5.85
CA THR A 34 -7.36 -5.18 5.03
C THR A 34 -8.87 -5.09 4.78
N PHE A 35 -9.40 -5.84 3.81
CA PHE A 35 -10.85 -5.87 3.55
C PHE A 35 -11.66 -6.18 4.83
N GLU A 36 -11.25 -7.20 5.59
CA GLU A 36 -11.92 -7.56 6.86
C GLU A 36 -11.89 -6.41 7.87
N LYS A 37 -10.75 -5.72 8.02
CA LYS A 37 -10.67 -4.55 8.90
C LYS A 37 -11.56 -3.41 8.40
N TYR A 38 -11.62 -3.18 7.08
CA TYR A 38 -12.49 -2.17 6.49
C TYR A 38 -13.98 -2.48 6.73
N LYS A 39 -14.37 -3.75 6.60
CA LYS A 39 -15.73 -4.22 6.91
C LYS A 39 -16.09 -4.01 8.38
N LEU A 40 -15.15 -4.22 9.30
CA LEU A 40 -15.34 -3.97 10.73
C LEU A 40 -15.47 -2.47 11.04
N LEU A 41 -14.66 -1.62 10.40
CA LEU A 41 -14.70 -0.17 10.60
C LEU A 41 -15.93 0.48 9.96
N HIS A 42 -16.43 -0.09 8.86
CA HIS A 42 -17.54 0.46 8.09
C HIS A 42 -18.57 -0.62 7.69
N PRO A 43 -19.25 -1.25 8.67
CA PRO A 43 -20.18 -2.35 8.40
C PRO A 43 -21.36 -1.90 7.53
N ASN A 44 -21.73 -0.62 7.59
CA ASN A 44 -22.81 -0.08 6.78
C ASN A 44 -22.45 0.10 5.30
N LEU A 45 -21.16 0.18 4.98
CA LEU A 45 -20.66 0.42 3.61
C LEU A 45 -20.34 -0.89 2.87
N VAL A 46 -20.30 -2.01 3.59
CA VAL A 46 -20.06 -3.35 3.04
C VAL A 46 -21.32 -4.20 3.24
N LYS A 47 -22.21 -4.23 2.25
CA LYS A 47 -23.48 -4.98 2.29
C LYS A 47 -23.70 -5.72 0.98
N ASN A 48 -24.26 -6.94 1.05
CA ASN A 48 -24.63 -7.75 -0.11
C ASN A 48 -23.48 -7.96 -1.11
N GLY A 49 -22.25 -8.15 -0.62
CA GLY A 49 -21.06 -8.30 -1.46
C GLY A 49 -20.59 -7.03 -2.17
N GLN A 50 -21.26 -5.89 -1.93
CA GLN A 50 -20.87 -4.58 -2.47
C GLN A 50 -20.15 -3.76 -1.41
N CYS A 51 -19.13 -3.02 -1.84
CA CYS A 51 -18.35 -2.12 -1.00
C CYS A 51 -18.49 -0.68 -1.51
N SER A 52 -18.76 0.25 -0.59
CA SER A 52 -18.88 1.69 -0.88
C SER A 52 -17.73 2.47 -0.25
N CYS A 53 -17.32 3.56 -0.90
CA CYS A 53 -16.31 4.46 -0.39
C CYS A 53 -16.81 5.21 0.86
N HIS A 54 -16.03 5.17 1.94
CA HIS A 54 -16.32 5.92 3.17
C HIS A 54 -16.23 7.44 3.01
N ASN A 55 -15.50 7.93 2.01
CA ASN A 55 -15.30 9.36 1.80
C ASN A 55 -16.41 10.00 0.95
N CYS A 56 -16.74 9.40 -0.21
CA CYS A 56 -17.73 9.98 -1.14
C CYS A 56 -19.00 9.14 -1.35
N GLY A 57 -19.11 7.97 -0.72
CA GLY A 57 -20.24 7.04 -0.92
C GLY A 57 -20.25 6.29 -2.25
N GLY A 58 -19.26 6.53 -3.13
CA GLY A 58 -19.18 5.88 -4.44
C GLY A 58 -19.01 4.37 -4.35
N ARG A 59 -19.73 3.62 -5.20
CA ARG A 59 -19.69 2.14 -5.26
C ARG A 59 -18.70 1.57 -6.27
N ARG A 60 -18.20 2.41 -7.18
CA ARG A 60 -17.21 1.98 -8.18
C ARG A 60 -15.82 2.01 -7.57
N LEU A 61 -15.23 0.82 -7.45
CA LEU A 61 -13.86 0.62 -7.01
C LEU A 61 -13.04 0.08 -8.18
N HIS A 62 -11.82 0.56 -8.34
CA HIS A 62 -10.85 -0.05 -9.25
C HIS A 62 -9.73 -0.71 -8.43
N LEU A 63 -9.22 -1.81 -8.97
CA LEU A 63 -8.09 -2.52 -8.41
C LEU A 63 -6.80 -1.91 -8.96
N LYS A 64 -5.90 -1.47 -8.07
CA LYS A 64 -4.55 -1.04 -8.43
C LYS A 64 -3.56 -2.10 -7.97
N HIS A 65 -2.91 -2.75 -8.93
CA HIS A 65 -1.81 -3.66 -8.67
C HIS A 65 -0.58 -2.86 -8.20
N ILE A 66 -0.02 -3.25 -7.06
CA ILE A 66 1.28 -2.76 -6.58
C ILE A 66 2.37 -3.76 -6.95
N ASP A 67 2.04 -5.05 -6.82
CA ASP A 67 2.91 -6.19 -7.10
C ASP A 67 2.01 -7.39 -7.46
N LEU A 68 2.61 -8.54 -7.83
CA LEU A 68 1.91 -9.77 -8.23
C LEU A 68 0.80 -10.19 -7.24
N ASP A 69 1.08 -10.10 -5.94
CA ASP A 69 0.16 -10.53 -4.88
C ASP A 69 -0.48 -9.38 -4.10
N ARG A 70 -0.18 -8.11 -4.45
CA ARG A 70 -0.58 -6.95 -3.63
C ARG A 70 -1.44 -5.98 -4.40
N HIS A 71 -2.64 -5.78 -3.91
CA HIS A 71 -3.63 -4.93 -4.54
C HIS A 71 -4.17 -3.87 -3.58
N ARG A 72 -4.52 -2.72 -4.15
CA ARG A 72 -5.30 -1.68 -3.46
C ARG A 72 -6.64 -1.50 -4.15
N HIS A 73 -7.69 -1.40 -3.35
CA HIS A 73 -9.02 -1.06 -3.82
C HIS A 73 -9.23 0.43 -3.64
N ILE A 74 -9.38 1.15 -4.74
CA ILE A 74 -9.41 2.60 -4.78
C ILE A 74 -10.75 3.06 -5.35
N CYS A 75 -11.37 4.06 -4.72
CA CYS A 75 -12.60 4.64 -5.24
C CYS A 75 -12.34 5.38 -6.56
N VAL A 76 -13.11 5.08 -7.59
CA VAL A 76 -13.02 5.77 -8.89
C VAL A 76 -13.48 7.23 -8.79
N GLY A 77 -14.43 7.53 -7.92
CA GLY A 77 -15.01 8.87 -7.80
C GLY A 77 -14.10 9.90 -7.13
N CYS A 78 -13.44 9.52 -6.03
CA CYS A 78 -12.64 10.44 -5.22
C CYS A 78 -11.16 10.05 -5.07
N GLY A 79 -10.75 8.90 -5.62
CA GLY A 79 -9.36 8.43 -5.54
C GLY A 79 -8.93 7.92 -4.15
N THR A 80 -9.81 7.91 -3.15
CA THR A 80 -9.48 7.41 -1.80
C THR A 80 -9.20 5.91 -1.85
N VAL A 81 -8.13 5.45 -1.20
CA VAL A 81 -7.81 4.03 -1.00
C VAL A 81 -8.65 3.49 0.15
N LEU A 82 -9.45 2.45 -0.09
CA LEU A 82 -10.34 1.87 0.93
C LEU A 82 -9.60 0.81 1.75
N TYR A 83 -9.08 -0.20 1.07
CA TYR A 83 -8.41 -1.33 1.70
C TYR A 83 -7.38 -1.97 0.77
N ARG A 84 -6.51 -2.78 1.36
CA ARG A 84 -5.56 -3.66 0.66
C ARG A 84 -6.02 -5.11 0.68
N SER A 85 -5.64 -5.86 -0.35
CA SER A 85 -5.81 -7.31 -0.48
C SER A 85 -4.56 -7.92 -1.08
#